data_AF-A0A328SRH5-F1
#
_entry.id   AF-A0A328SRH5-F1
#
_cell.length_a   1.000
_cell.length_b   1.000
_cell.length_c   1.000
_cell.angle_alpha   90.00
_cell.angle_beta   90.00
_cell.angle_gamma   90.00
#
_symmetry.space_group_name_H-M   'P 1'
#
loop_
_entity.id
_entity.type
_entity.pdbx_description
1 polymer ?
#
loop_
_entity_poly.entity_id
_entity_poly.type
_entity_poly.pdbx_seq_one_letter_code
_entity_poly.pdbx_strand_id
1 'polypeptide(L)'
;MALSLTKREGKYIAPPWIKFPTYPEESLFWKSGTGAEYLLKFEKNVENMEEYLELFPKAPTFTQGLEADDSLSKEAKEYLESQLRPLFFKLWRSDAKPKYELDLNKSKDSIFMYDNLLSDNSRHIHIGTKVYHSANEIIGLLEKDLTNISPELWEELKYTALLNAIYYKFVTDINFTKEVIKTGNRQIIFKSDNLEWGVQEEGDKYIGRNLLGLAVMELRDVLNPVYENYDDIDWQLSGNPYSEEHCSCGHVHTKNPYYH
;
A
#
# COMPACT_ATOMS: atom_id res chain seq x y z
N MET A 1 -32.04 -12.94 -26.20
CA MET A 1 -30.77 -12.40 -26.73
C MET A 1 -30.69 -10.93 -26.36
N ALA A 2 -29.95 -10.61 -25.31
CA ALA A 2 -29.46 -9.27 -25.04
C ALA A 2 -28.06 -9.47 -24.45
N LEU A 3 -27.04 -9.07 -25.18
CA LEU A 3 -25.63 -9.15 -24.77
C LEU A 3 -25.40 -8.09 -23.69
N SER A 4 -25.26 -8.49 -22.42
CA SER A 4 -24.64 -7.66 -21.40
C SER A 4 -23.13 -7.78 -21.56
N LEU A 5 -22.50 -6.70 -21.99
CA LEU A 5 -21.06 -6.62 -22.06
C LEU A 5 -20.65 -5.15 -21.80
N THR A 6 -20.38 -4.87 -20.53
CA THR A 6 -19.25 -4.00 -20.08
C THR A 6 -17.92 -4.40 -20.76
N LYS A 7 -17.91 -5.55 -21.41
CA LYS A 7 -16.83 -6.15 -22.18
C LYS A 7 -16.72 -5.53 -23.59
N ARG A 8 -16.00 -4.42 -23.73
CA ARG A 8 -15.08 -4.37 -24.88
C ARG A 8 -13.92 -5.30 -24.53
N GLU A 9 -14.03 -6.57 -24.92
CA GLU A 9 -12.92 -7.53 -24.91
C GLU A 9 -12.25 -7.83 -23.55
N GLY A 10 -12.98 -7.75 -22.44
CA GLY A 10 -12.46 -8.17 -21.13
C GLY A 10 -11.61 -7.11 -20.44
N LYS A 11 -11.75 -5.84 -20.84
CA LYS A 11 -11.05 -4.74 -20.22
C LYS A 11 -11.99 -3.81 -19.45
N TYR A 12 -11.63 -3.46 -18.23
CA TYR A 12 -12.44 -2.68 -17.28
C TYR A 12 -11.92 -1.24 -17.16
N ILE A 13 -12.78 -0.26 -16.94
CA ILE A 13 -12.26 1.06 -16.53
C ILE A 13 -11.53 0.91 -15.19
N ALA A 14 -10.42 1.59 -14.98
CA ALA A 14 -9.68 1.51 -13.72
C ALA A 14 -10.57 2.05 -12.58
N PRO A 15 -10.56 1.42 -11.39
CA PRO A 15 -11.26 1.99 -10.27
C PRO A 15 -10.53 3.25 -9.77
N PRO A 16 -11.27 4.21 -9.16
CA PRO A 16 -10.68 5.45 -8.64
C PRO A 16 -9.48 5.22 -7.70
N TRP A 17 -9.51 4.19 -6.85
CA TRP A 17 -8.43 3.86 -5.92
C TRP A 17 -7.19 3.21 -6.54
N ILE A 18 -7.24 2.76 -7.79
CA ILE A 18 -6.04 2.32 -8.55
C ILE A 18 -5.56 3.42 -9.48
N LYS A 19 -6.50 4.18 -10.07
CA LYS A 19 -6.17 5.31 -10.95
C LYS A 19 -5.50 6.47 -10.19
N PHE A 20 -5.99 6.75 -8.99
CA PHE A 20 -5.57 7.86 -8.14
C PHE A 20 -5.34 7.35 -6.70
N PRO A 21 -4.40 6.41 -6.50
CA PRO A 21 -4.29 5.63 -5.26
C PRO A 21 -3.86 6.48 -4.05
N THR A 22 -3.29 7.66 -4.29
CA THR A 22 -2.86 8.62 -3.26
C THR A 22 -3.93 9.64 -2.87
N TYR A 23 -5.14 9.54 -3.42
CA TYR A 23 -6.23 10.47 -3.15
C TYR A 23 -7.37 9.75 -2.42
N PRO A 24 -7.45 9.83 -1.07
CA PRO A 24 -8.53 9.23 -0.33
C PRO A 24 -9.90 9.78 -0.76
N GLU A 25 -10.96 8.96 -0.61
CA GLU A 25 -12.32 9.25 -1.08
C GLU A 25 -12.87 10.60 -0.55
N GLU A 26 -12.46 10.98 0.66
CA GLU A 26 -12.88 12.22 1.33
C GLU A 26 -12.18 13.48 0.80
N SER A 27 -11.15 13.32 -0.04
CA SER A 27 -10.33 14.42 -0.56
C SER A 27 -11.14 15.39 -1.43
N LEU A 28 -10.80 16.69 -1.36
CA LEU A 28 -11.36 17.72 -2.24
C LEU A 28 -11.05 17.45 -3.73
N PHE A 29 -10.03 16.63 -4.02
CA PHE A 29 -9.70 16.20 -5.37
C PHE A 29 -10.91 15.61 -6.11
N TRP A 30 -11.79 14.90 -5.40
CA TRP A 30 -12.96 14.25 -5.98
C TRP A 30 -14.15 15.19 -6.21
N LYS A 31 -14.10 16.42 -5.68
CA LYS A 31 -15.22 17.38 -5.74
C LYS A 31 -15.15 18.29 -6.96
N SER A 32 -14.01 18.42 -7.63
CA SER A 32 -13.86 19.24 -8.83
C SER A 32 -12.69 18.82 -9.72
N GLY A 33 -12.65 19.33 -10.95
CA GLY A 33 -11.57 19.08 -11.90
C GLY A 33 -11.41 17.60 -12.25
N THR A 34 -10.15 17.17 -12.43
CA THR A 34 -9.80 15.84 -12.93
C THR A 34 -10.41 14.69 -12.12
N GLY A 35 -10.45 14.79 -10.79
CA GLY A 35 -11.02 13.74 -9.95
C GLY A 35 -12.54 13.60 -10.15
N ALA A 36 -13.27 14.71 -10.11
CA ALA A 36 -14.71 14.72 -10.35
C ALA A 36 -15.07 14.23 -11.76
N GLU A 37 -14.35 14.69 -12.79
CA GLU A 37 -14.54 14.23 -14.17
C GLU A 37 -14.30 12.73 -14.31
N TYR A 38 -13.30 12.19 -13.58
CA TYR A 38 -13.02 10.76 -13.61
C TYR A 38 -14.10 9.94 -12.91
N LEU A 39 -14.67 10.41 -11.80
CA LEU A 39 -15.79 9.72 -11.14
C LEU A 39 -17.02 9.63 -12.06
N LEU A 40 -17.39 10.72 -12.73
CA LEU A 40 -18.48 10.70 -13.72
C LEU A 40 -18.22 9.70 -14.86
N LYS A 41 -16.96 9.62 -15.31
CA LYS A 41 -16.55 8.66 -16.31
C LYS A 41 -16.61 7.23 -15.79
N PHE A 42 -16.17 7.00 -14.55
CA PHE A 42 -16.23 5.70 -13.87
C PHE A 42 -17.68 5.22 -13.75
N GLU A 43 -18.55 6.03 -13.17
CA GLU A 43 -19.99 5.69 -13.01
C GLU A 43 -20.67 5.41 -14.35
N LYS A 44 -20.32 6.15 -15.41
CA LYS A 44 -20.89 5.90 -16.75
C LYS A 44 -20.47 4.56 -17.36
N ASN A 45 -19.30 4.04 -16.99
CA ASN A 45 -18.73 2.82 -17.60
C ASN A 45 -18.86 1.59 -16.70
N VAL A 46 -19.34 1.73 -15.47
CA VAL A 46 -19.64 0.60 -14.57
C VAL A 46 -21.15 0.39 -14.53
N GLU A 47 -21.61 -0.69 -15.17
CA GLU A 47 -23.05 -1.03 -15.22
C GLU A 47 -23.56 -1.64 -13.90
N ASN A 48 -22.79 -2.57 -13.32
CA ASN A 48 -23.11 -3.22 -12.05
C ASN A 48 -21.95 -2.99 -11.07
N MET A 49 -22.18 -2.15 -10.06
CA MET A 49 -21.17 -1.83 -9.05
C MET A 49 -20.84 -3.02 -8.14
N GLU A 50 -21.80 -3.91 -7.87
CA GLU A 50 -21.58 -5.07 -6.99
C GLU A 50 -20.63 -6.06 -7.65
N GLU A 51 -20.93 -6.48 -8.89
CA GLU A 51 -20.03 -7.32 -9.69
C GLU A 51 -18.67 -6.67 -9.94
N TYR A 52 -18.65 -5.35 -10.13
CA TYR A 52 -17.41 -4.62 -10.31
C TYR A 52 -16.53 -4.65 -9.05
N LEU A 53 -17.13 -4.52 -7.87
CA LEU A 53 -16.41 -4.58 -6.59
C LEU A 53 -15.93 -5.98 -6.22
N GLU A 54 -16.53 -7.04 -6.76
CA GLU A 54 -15.98 -8.39 -6.66
C GLU A 54 -14.66 -8.53 -7.43
N LEU A 55 -14.53 -7.85 -8.57
CA LEU A 55 -13.31 -7.84 -9.38
C LEU A 55 -12.26 -6.85 -8.88
N PHE A 56 -12.70 -5.68 -8.43
CA PHE A 56 -11.85 -4.63 -7.90
C PHE A 56 -12.40 -4.22 -6.54
N PRO A 57 -12.00 -4.89 -5.45
CA PRO A 57 -12.40 -4.45 -4.12
C PRO A 57 -11.78 -3.09 -3.80
N LYS A 58 -12.49 -2.31 -2.99
CA LYS A 58 -12.02 -1.00 -2.52
C LYS A 58 -10.75 -1.16 -1.69
N ALA A 59 -9.73 -0.37 -2.02
CA ALA A 59 -8.57 -0.24 -1.16
C ALA A 59 -8.87 0.60 0.09
N PRO A 60 -8.06 0.54 1.17
CA PRO A 60 -8.29 1.27 2.42
C PRO A 60 -8.48 2.78 2.24
N THR A 61 -7.87 3.37 1.20
CA THR A 61 -8.03 4.80 0.89
C THR A 61 -9.45 5.17 0.47
N PHE A 62 -10.23 4.19 0.04
CA PHE A 62 -11.60 4.32 -0.47
C PHE A 62 -12.66 3.59 0.35
N THR A 63 -12.28 3.09 1.53
CA THR A 63 -13.22 2.54 2.52
C THR A 63 -13.43 3.52 3.66
N GLN A 64 -14.55 3.38 4.36
CA GLN A 64 -14.67 3.98 5.68
C GLN A 64 -13.63 3.35 6.62
N GLY A 65 -13.07 4.15 7.52
CA GLY A 65 -12.17 3.64 8.56
C GLY A 65 -12.91 2.69 9.51
N LEU A 66 -12.19 1.76 10.11
CA LEU A 66 -12.75 0.88 11.14
C LEU A 66 -13.07 1.66 12.41
N GLU A 67 -14.11 1.23 13.13
CA GLU A 67 -14.39 1.72 14.47
C GLU A 67 -13.32 1.24 15.46
N ALA A 68 -12.90 2.15 16.35
CA ALA A 68 -11.91 1.88 17.38
C ALA A 68 -12.46 0.92 18.45
N ASP A 69 -11.68 -0.10 18.78
CA ASP A 69 -11.98 -1.05 19.84
C ASP A 69 -11.88 -0.41 21.24
N ASP A 70 -12.53 -1.01 22.24
CA ASP A 70 -12.46 -0.57 23.64
C ASP A 70 -11.09 -0.76 24.30
N SER A 71 -10.20 -1.53 23.68
CA SER A 71 -8.80 -1.60 24.07
C SER A 71 -8.02 -0.32 23.80
N LEU A 72 -8.50 0.56 22.91
CA LEU A 72 -7.85 1.84 22.65
C LEU A 72 -8.18 2.88 23.72
N SER A 73 -7.19 3.68 24.08
CA SER A 73 -7.31 4.77 25.03
C SER A 73 -8.33 5.83 24.58
N LYS A 74 -8.87 6.57 25.54
CA LYS A 74 -9.76 7.71 25.26
C LYS A 74 -9.06 8.74 24.36
N GLU A 75 -7.79 8.99 24.61
CA GLU A 75 -6.97 9.92 23.81
C GLU A 75 -6.84 9.43 22.36
N ALA A 76 -6.64 8.13 22.13
CA ALA A 76 -6.59 7.57 20.79
C ALA A 76 -7.92 7.69 20.05
N LYS A 77 -9.03 7.37 20.71
CA LYS A 77 -10.37 7.53 20.13
C LYS A 77 -10.65 8.98 19.77
N GLU A 78 -10.33 9.93 20.67
CA GLU A 78 -10.47 11.37 20.41
C GLU A 78 -9.58 11.85 19.25
N TYR A 79 -8.35 11.35 19.14
CA TYR A 79 -7.48 11.66 18.01
C TYR A 79 -8.03 11.11 16.69
N LEU A 80 -8.54 9.87 16.69
CA LEU A 80 -9.13 9.25 15.50
C LEU A 80 -10.36 10.00 14.98
N GLU A 81 -11.12 10.66 15.84
CA GLU A 81 -12.28 11.49 15.46
C GLU A 81 -11.90 12.96 15.19
N SER A 82 -10.67 13.36 15.50
CA SER A 82 -10.19 14.74 15.41
C SER A 82 -10.01 15.21 13.96
N GLN A 83 -10.29 16.50 13.73
CA GLN A 83 -9.97 17.19 12.49
C GLN A 83 -8.45 17.37 12.27
N LEU A 84 -7.65 17.20 13.32
CA LEU A 84 -6.18 17.24 13.24
C LEU A 84 -5.59 15.96 12.63
N ARG A 85 -6.36 14.87 12.61
CA ARG A 85 -5.95 13.62 12.00
C ARG A 85 -5.80 13.81 10.48
N PRO A 86 -4.66 13.41 9.88
CA PRO A 86 -4.53 13.41 8.43
C PRO A 86 -5.64 12.57 7.77
N LEU A 87 -6.22 13.04 6.67
CA LEU A 87 -7.31 12.33 5.97
C LEU A 87 -6.94 10.91 5.55
N PHE A 88 -5.66 10.67 5.27
CA PHE A 88 -5.17 9.36 4.88
C PHE A 88 -5.08 8.36 6.04
N PHE A 89 -5.14 8.83 7.28
CA PHE A 89 -4.90 8.03 8.46
C PHE A 89 -6.18 7.28 8.85
N LYS A 90 -6.21 5.98 8.57
CA LYS A 90 -7.34 5.09 8.90
C LYS A 90 -6.88 3.94 9.79
N LEU A 91 -7.76 3.42 10.63
CA LEU A 91 -7.51 2.17 11.34
C LEU A 91 -7.58 1.01 10.34
N TRP A 92 -6.53 0.20 10.31
CA TRP A 92 -6.49 -1.06 9.55
C TRP A 92 -7.03 -2.24 10.36
N ARG A 93 -6.97 -2.11 11.68
CA ARG A 93 -7.58 -3.01 12.68
C ARG A 93 -8.15 -2.17 13.80
N SER A 94 -9.25 -2.62 14.40
CA SER A 94 -9.96 -1.88 15.45
C SER A 94 -9.09 -1.62 16.69
N ASP A 95 -8.13 -2.50 16.97
CA ASP A 95 -7.18 -2.40 18.10
C ASP A 95 -5.82 -1.78 17.73
N ALA A 96 -5.66 -1.30 16.48
CA ALA A 96 -4.41 -0.75 15.93
C ALA A 96 -3.16 -1.65 16.01
N LYS A 97 -3.31 -2.94 16.36
CA LYS A 97 -2.20 -3.89 16.51
C LYS A 97 -1.96 -4.69 15.22
N PRO A 98 -0.78 -5.33 15.07
CA PRO A 98 -0.54 -6.26 13.99
C PRO A 98 -1.55 -7.42 13.95
N LYS A 99 -2.01 -7.78 12.76
CA LYS A 99 -2.71 -9.02 12.42
C LYS A 99 -1.84 -10.25 12.68
N TYR A 100 -0.54 -10.13 12.43
CA TYR A 100 0.40 -11.24 12.46
C TYR A 100 1.30 -11.18 13.69
N GLU A 101 1.52 -12.34 14.30
CA GLU A 101 2.61 -12.58 15.25
C GLU A 101 3.58 -13.58 14.63
N LEU A 102 4.85 -13.21 14.54
CA LEU A 102 5.88 -14.04 13.89
C LEU A 102 6.88 -14.56 14.90
N ASP A 103 7.08 -15.89 14.90
CA ASP A 103 8.26 -16.50 15.50
C ASP A 103 9.41 -16.47 14.49
N LEU A 104 10.22 -15.41 14.58
CA LEU A 104 11.32 -15.12 13.67
C LEU A 104 12.33 -16.27 13.53
N ASN A 105 12.42 -17.15 14.54
CA ASN A 105 13.45 -18.20 14.62
C ASN A 105 12.93 -19.60 14.23
N LYS A 106 11.64 -19.74 13.89
CA LYS A 106 11.05 -21.01 13.43
C LYS A 106 10.75 -21.05 11.94
N SER A 107 10.78 -19.91 11.25
CA SER A 107 10.42 -19.83 9.85
C SER A 107 11.53 -20.33 8.94
N LYS A 108 11.21 -21.32 8.10
CA LYS A 108 12.15 -21.91 7.13
C LYS A 108 12.05 -21.31 5.73
N ASP A 109 11.00 -20.52 5.44
CA ASP A 109 10.78 -19.90 4.13
C ASP A 109 10.37 -18.43 4.30
N SER A 110 11.37 -17.60 4.61
CA SER A 110 11.23 -16.16 4.79
C SER A 110 11.87 -15.40 3.65
N ILE A 111 11.27 -14.25 3.31
CA ILE A 111 11.84 -13.23 2.44
C ILE A 111 12.48 -12.18 3.33
N PHE A 112 13.71 -11.80 3.03
CA PHE A 112 14.35 -10.68 3.69
C PHE A 112 14.07 -9.38 2.93
N MET A 113 13.73 -8.34 3.67
CA MET A 113 13.51 -7.00 3.14
C MET A 113 14.59 -6.07 3.66
N TYR A 114 15.14 -5.23 2.79
CA TYR A 114 16.27 -4.36 3.09
C TYR A 114 15.98 -2.91 2.67
N ASP A 115 16.61 -1.98 3.38
CA ASP A 115 16.45 -0.52 3.21
C ASP A 115 17.31 0.09 2.08
N ASN A 116 18.11 -0.72 1.37
CA ASN A 116 18.98 -0.26 0.27
C ASN A 116 19.14 -1.33 -0.81
N LEU A 117 19.28 -0.90 -2.08
CA LEU A 117 19.61 -1.73 -3.24
C LEU A 117 20.98 -1.38 -3.81
N LEU A 118 21.93 -2.30 -3.69
CA LEU A 118 22.98 -2.50 -4.69
C LEU A 118 22.97 -3.97 -5.11
N SER A 119 22.50 -4.17 -6.35
CA SER A 119 22.55 -5.40 -7.17
C SER A 119 22.40 -6.71 -6.41
N ASP A 120 21.17 -7.16 -6.24
CA ASP A 120 20.89 -8.54 -5.85
C ASP A 120 19.88 -9.17 -6.81
N ASN A 121 20.22 -10.35 -7.32
CA ASN A 121 19.38 -11.19 -8.20
C ASN A 121 18.61 -12.24 -7.39
N SER A 122 18.47 -12.07 -6.07
CA SER A 122 17.83 -13.04 -5.16
C SER A 122 16.60 -12.48 -4.43
N ARG A 123 15.99 -13.33 -3.59
CA ARG A 123 14.62 -13.26 -3.06
C ARG A 123 14.41 -12.14 -2.03
N HIS A 124 14.62 -10.89 -2.39
CA HIS A 124 14.57 -9.75 -1.49
C HIS A 124 13.61 -8.66 -1.97
N ILE A 125 12.88 -8.05 -1.03
CA ILE A 125 12.15 -6.80 -1.27
C ILE A 125 13.08 -5.66 -0.90
N HIS A 126 13.23 -4.69 -1.80
CA HIS A 126 14.10 -3.55 -1.57
C HIS A 126 13.29 -2.28 -1.42
N ILE A 127 13.44 -1.63 -0.27
CA ILE A 127 12.86 -0.33 0.00
C ILE A 127 13.93 0.71 -0.34
N GLY A 128 13.87 1.30 -1.53
CA GLY A 128 14.72 2.44 -1.91
C GLY A 128 15.53 2.28 -3.21
N THR A 129 15.34 3.19 -4.17
CA THR A 129 16.19 3.43 -5.37
C THR A 129 16.11 4.91 -5.78
N LYS A 130 16.64 5.34 -6.95
CA LYS A 130 16.87 6.76 -7.36
C LYS A 130 15.69 7.76 -7.22
N VAL A 131 14.49 7.34 -6.82
CA VAL A 131 13.35 8.22 -6.44
C VAL A 131 12.61 7.78 -5.14
N TYR A 132 13.21 6.92 -4.31
CA TYR A 132 12.65 6.38 -3.05
C TYR A 132 13.83 6.27 -2.05
N HIS A 133 14.12 7.15 -1.10
CA HIS A 133 13.50 7.47 0.19
C HIS A 133 13.11 6.23 1.01
N SER A 134 13.95 5.90 1.99
CA SER A 134 14.05 4.65 2.79
C SER A 134 12.91 4.43 3.78
N ALA A 135 12.79 3.24 4.37
CA ALA A 135 11.92 2.96 5.50
C ALA A 135 12.17 3.93 6.65
N ASN A 136 13.43 4.25 6.94
CA ASN A 136 13.81 5.24 7.93
C ASN A 136 13.25 6.64 7.63
N GLU A 137 13.11 7.00 6.35
CA GLU A 137 12.47 8.26 5.97
C GLU A 137 10.95 8.21 6.11
N ILE A 138 10.31 7.08 5.78
CA ILE A 138 8.88 6.88 6.04
C ILE A 138 8.58 7.05 7.54
N ILE A 139 9.41 6.44 8.38
CA ILE A 139 9.32 6.54 9.84
C ILE A 139 9.57 7.98 10.30
N GLY A 140 10.63 8.63 9.81
CA GLY A 140 10.95 10.02 10.19
C GLY A 140 9.90 11.04 9.74
N LEU A 141 9.25 10.81 8.58
CA LEU A 141 8.12 11.63 8.12
C LEU A 141 6.88 11.41 8.99
N LEU A 142 6.57 10.16 9.33
CA LEU A 142 5.49 9.84 10.27
C LEU A 142 5.72 10.51 11.61
N GLU A 143 6.89 10.36 12.22
CA GLU A 143 7.23 10.98 13.50
C GLU A 143 7.13 12.51 13.42
N LYS A 144 7.59 13.12 12.33
CA LYS A 144 7.50 14.57 12.12
C LYS A 144 6.05 15.06 11.98
N ASP A 145 5.24 14.40 11.16
CA ASP A 145 3.84 14.79 10.93
C ASP A 145 2.95 14.51 12.16
N LEU A 146 3.42 13.61 13.02
CA LEU A 146 2.81 13.23 14.29
C LEU A 146 3.57 13.83 15.50
N THR A 147 4.34 14.91 15.29
CA THR A 147 5.11 15.59 16.36
C THR A 147 4.25 16.19 17.46
N ASN A 148 2.97 16.43 17.20
CA ASN A 148 2.04 17.01 18.17
C ASN A 148 1.29 15.97 19.01
N ILE A 149 1.67 14.69 18.90
CA ILE A 149 1.02 13.61 19.63
C ILE A 149 1.87 13.20 20.85
N SER A 150 1.22 12.83 21.96
CA SER A 150 1.89 12.29 23.14
C SER A 150 2.65 10.99 22.82
N PRO A 151 3.77 10.68 23.50
CA PRO A 151 4.46 9.41 23.35
C PRO A 151 3.55 8.20 23.56
N GLU A 152 2.62 8.29 24.50
CA GLU A 152 1.65 7.24 24.80
C GLU A 152 0.73 6.97 23.61
N LEU A 153 0.19 8.03 23.01
CA LEU A 153 -0.67 7.91 21.84
C LEU A 153 0.12 7.47 20.58
N TRP A 154 1.38 7.89 20.44
CA TRP A 154 2.26 7.37 19.40
C TRP A 154 2.47 5.86 19.56
N GLU A 155 2.82 5.38 20.75
CA GLU A 155 3.01 3.94 20.99
C GLU A 155 1.79 3.10 20.62
N GLU A 156 0.60 3.64 20.87
CA GLU A 156 -0.69 3.01 20.57
C GLU A 156 -1.02 3.00 19.07
N LEU A 157 -0.72 4.09 18.35
CA LEU A 157 -1.14 4.28 16.95
C LEU A 157 -0.02 4.09 15.90
N LYS A 158 1.24 3.98 16.30
CA LYS A 158 2.37 3.93 15.35
C LYS A 158 2.30 2.81 14.34
N TYR A 159 1.71 1.67 14.71
CA TYR A 159 1.58 0.54 13.78
C TYR A 159 0.58 0.84 12.66
N THR A 160 -0.59 1.38 13.00
CA THR A 160 -1.55 1.84 11.98
C THR A 160 -1.00 3.03 11.19
N ALA A 161 -0.21 3.91 11.83
CA ALA A 161 0.49 5.00 11.15
C ALA A 161 1.43 4.46 10.07
N LEU A 162 2.22 3.44 10.43
CA LEU A 162 3.12 2.74 9.52
C LEU A 162 2.37 2.14 8.33
N LEU A 163 1.30 1.38 8.59
CA LEU A 163 0.49 0.76 7.53
C LEU A 163 -0.03 1.77 6.51
N ASN A 164 -0.56 2.90 6.98
CA ASN A 164 -1.01 3.96 6.08
C ASN A 164 0.17 4.53 5.27
N ALA A 165 1.28 4.86 5.91
CA ALA A 165 2.42 5.44 5.18
C ALA A 165 3.00 4.49 4.13
N ILE A 166 3.17 3.20 4.47
CA ILE A 166 3.68 2.22 3.51
C ILE A 166 2.68 1.98 2.39
N TYR A 167 1.37 1.96 2.67
CA TYR A 167 0.36 1.84 1.62
C TYR A 167 0.52 2.97 0.62
N TYR A 168 0.45 4.22 1.09
CA TYR A 168 0.54 5.41 0.23
C TYR A 168 1.87 5.52 -0.49
N LYS A 169 2.95 4.98 0.07
CA LYS A 169 4.25 4.93 -0.58
C LYS A 169 4.28 3.85 -1.67
N PHE A 170 3.81 2.64 -1.36
CA PHE A 170 4.05 1.46 -2.20
C PHE A 170 3.18 1.47 -3.45
N VAL A 171 1.92 1.92 -3.33
CA VAL A 171 0.98 2.02 -4.46
C VAL A 171 1.36 3.07 -5.52
N THR A 172 2.37 3.90 -5.25
CA THR A 172 2.91 4.85 -6.24
C THR A 172 3.82 4.19 -7.28
N ASP A 173 4.28 2.96 -7.03
CA ASP A 173 5.09 2.19 -7.97
C ASP A 173 4.44 0.81 -8.20
N ILE A 174 3.95 0.60 -9.42
CA ILE A 174 3.31 -0.65 -9.80
C ILE A 174 4.28 -1.82 -9.79
N ASN A 175 5.57 -1.61 -10.12
CA ASN A 175 6.56 -2.67 -10.05
C ASN A 175 6.73 -3.15 -8.61
N PHE A 176 6.82 -2.20 -7.68
CA PHE A 176 6.99 -2.53 -6.27
C PHE A 176 5.73 -3.19 -5.67
N THR A 177 4.55 -2.70 -6.05
CA THR A 177 3.27 -3.32 -5.71
C THR A 177 3.23 -4.79 -6.18
N LYS A 178 3.63 -5.05 -7.43
CA LYS A 178 3.73 -6.42 -7.99
C LYS A 178 4.77 -7.28 -7.26
N GLU A 179 5.92 -6.74 -6.86
CA GLU A 179 6.92 -7.47 -6.07
C GLU A 179 6.41 -7.87 -4.68
N VAL A 180 5.68 -6.98 -3.99
CA VAL A 180 5.06 -7.29 -2.70
C VAL A 180 4.01 -8.40 -2.85
N ILE A 181 3.18 -8.36 -3.89
CA ILE A 181 2.20 -9.42 -4.21
C ILE A 181 2.90 -10.77 -4.48
N LYS A 182 3.98 -10.77 -5.28
CA LYS A 182 4.77 -11.99 -5.62
C LYS A 182 5.40 -12.68 -4.40
N THR A 183 5.48 -12.01 -3.26
CA THR A 183 5.94 -12.67 -2.03
C THR A 183 5.03 -13.83 -1.60
N GLY A 184 3.76 -13.82 -2.03
CA GLY A 184 2.80 -14.89 -1.71
C GLY A 184 2.60 -15.01 -0.20
N ASN A 185 2.45 -16.22 0.34
CA ASN A 185 2.24 -16.42 1.78
C ASN A 185 3.53 -16.48 2.62
N ARG A 186 4.67 -16.09 2.03
CA ARG A 186 5.96 -16.13 2.74
C ARG A 186 6.03 -15.04 3.80
N GLN A 187 6.73 -15.33 4.89
CA GLN A 187 7.00 -14.35 5.92
C GLN A 187 7.98 -13.30 5.40
N ILE A 188 7.80 -12.05 5.83
CA ILE A 188 8.69 -10.95 5.46
C ILE A 188 9.45 -10.52 6.72
N ILE A 189 10.77 -10.62 6.68
CA ILE A 189 11.68 -10.21 7.74
C ILE A 189 12.43 -8.97 7.28
N PHE A 190 12.17 -7.83 7.90
CA PHE A 190 12.86 -6.59 7.61
C PHE A 190 14.17 -6.50 8.39
N LYS A 191 15.29 -6.43 7.67
CA LYS A 191 16.62 -6.28 8.27
C LYS A 191 16.91 -4.79 8.47
N SER A 192 17.08 -4.38 9.71
CA SER A 192 17.34 -2.99 10.09
C SER A 192 18.03 -2.90 11.44
N ASP A 193 18.79 -1.82 11.64
CA ASP A 193 19.41 -1.51 12.94
C ASP A 193 18.41 -1.00 13.98
N ASN A 194 17.19 -0.65 13.55
CA ASN A 194 16.10 -0.31 14.45
C ASN A 194 15.30 -1.58 14.83
N LEU A 195 15.50 -2.05 16.07
CA LEU A 195 14.88 -3.28 16.60
C LEU A 195 13.36 -3.18 16.78
N GLU A 196 12.76 -1.99 16.71
CA GLU A 196 11.31 -1.85 16.66
C GLU A 196 10.76 -2.16 15.26
N TRP A 197 11.33 -1.55 14.23
CA TRP A 197 10.79 -1.67 12.88
C TRP A 197 11.26 -2.93 12.16
N GLY A 198 12.48 -3.39 12.46
CA GLY A 198 13.10 -4.55 11.84
C GLY A 198 13.73 -5.50 12.84
N VAL A 199 14.69 -6.26 12.33
CA VAL A 199 15.44 -7.24 13.10
C VAL A 199 16.93 -7.17 12.81
N GLN A 200 17.72 -7.52 13.81
CA GLN A 200 19.15 -7.82 13.69
C GLN A 200 19.41 -9.31 13.93
N GLU A 201 20.56 -9.77 13.49
CA GLU A 201 21.03 -11.14 13.70
C GLU A 201 22.03 -11.16 14.87
N GLU A 202 21.71 -11.93 15.90
CA GLU A 202 22.54 -12.11 17.08
C GLU A 202 22.80 -13.61 17.28
N GLY A 203 23.98 -14.07 16.85
CA GLY A 203 24.29 -15.49 16.76
C GLY A 203 23.36 -16.19 15.76
N ASP A 204 22.71 -17.28 16.19
CA ASP A 204 21.77 -18.05 15.36
C ASP A 204 20.31 -17.58 15.50
N LYS A 205 20.08 -16.35 15.97
CA LYS A 205 18.73 -15.82 16.24
C LYS A 205 18.53 -14.44 15.66
N TYR A 206 17.27 -14.15 15.32
CA TYR A 206 16.81 -12.79 15.03
C TYR A 206 16.18 -12.15 16.26
N ILE A 207 16.62 -10.91 16.53
CA ILE A 207 16.11 -10.06 17.60
C ILE A 207 15.46 -8.81 16.99
N GLY A 208 14.34 -8.37 17.57
CA GLY A 208 13.56 -7.23 17.09
C GLY A 208 12.08 -7.56 16.94
N ARG A 209 11.24 -6.54 16.74
CA ARG A 209 9.78 -6.68 16.63
C ARG A 209 9.32 -6.84 15.18
N ASN A 210 10.15 -6.51 14.19
CA ASN A 210 9.84 -6.66 12.77
C ASN A 210 8.54 -5.96 12.32
N LEU A 211 8.15 -4.84 12.95
CA LEU A 211 6.86 -4.20 12.66
C LEU A 211 6.68 -3.85 11.18
N LEU A 212 7.74 -3.45 10.48
CA LEU A 212 7.67 -3.17 9.04
C LEU A 212 7.45 -4.43 8.20
N GLY A 213 8.10 -5.54 8.55
CA GLY A 213 7.85 -6.83 7.89
C GLY A 213 6.40 -7.29 8.05
N LEU A 214 5.85 -7.17 9.26
CA LEU A 214 4.44 -7.44 9.55
C LEU A 214 3.50 -6.53 8.74
N ALA A 215 3.81 -5.23 8.71
CA ALA A 215 3.03 -4.25 7.99
C ALA A 215 3.02 -4.52 6.47
N VAL A 216 4.15 -4.92 5.87
CA VAL A 216 4.19 -5.29 4.44
C VAL A 216 3.40 -6.58 4.16
N MET A 217 3.37 -7.53 5.09
CA MET A 217 2.51 -8.72 4.95
C MET A 217 1.02 -8.37 5.00
N GLU A 218 0.61 -7.47 5.89
CA GLU A 218 -0.77 -6.97 5.92
C GLU A 218 -1.12 -6.13 4.70
N LEU A 219 -0.21 -5.27 4.26
CA LEU A 219 -0.34 -4.52 3.02
C LEU A 219 -0.55 -5.46 1.84
N ARG A 220 0.24 -6.54 1.73
CA ARG A 220 0.09 -7.56 0.69
C ARG A 220 -1.30 -8.19 0.69
N ASP A 221 -1.86 -8.49 1.86
CA ASP A 221 -3.21 -9.07 1.93
C ASP A 221 -4.28 -8.14 1.35
N VAL A 222 -4.06 -6.83 1.45
CA VAL A 222 -4.91 -5.80 0.84
C VAL A 222 -4.61 -5.67 -0.65
N LEU A 223 -3.33 -5.61 -1.04
CA LEU A 223 -2.93 -5.42 -2.43
C LEU A 223 -3.31 -6.59 -3.32
N ASN A 224 -3.24 -7.82 -2.81
CA ASN A 224 -3.55 -9.04 -3.56
C ASN A 224 -4.92 -8.95 -4.26
N PRO A 225 -6.04 -8.80 -3.55
CA PRO A 225 -7.35 -8.74 -4.20
C PRO A 225 -7.58 -7.41 -4.92
N VAL A 226 -7.04 -6.28 -4.44
CA VAL A 226 -7.22 -4.96 -5.09
C VAL A 226 -6.58 -4.92 -6.49
N TYR A 227 -5.41 -5.53 -6.65
CA TYR A 227 -4.62 -5.50 -7.88
C TYR A 227 -4.67 -6.82 -8.66
N GLU A 228 -5.49 -7.80 -8.25
CA GLU A 228 -5.62 -9.11 -8.91
C GLU A 228 -5.93 -8.97 -10.40
N ASN A 229 -6.88 -8.09 -10.73
CA ASN A 229 -7.34 -7.83 -12.10
C ASN A 229 -6.71 -6.56 -12.71
N TYR A 230 -5.54 -6.10 -12.21
CA TYR A 230 -4.89 -4.87 -12.70
C TYR A 230 -4.58 -4.92 -14.20
N ASP A 231 -4.13 -6.08 -14.70
CA ASP A 231 -3.77 -6.26 -16.11
C ASP A 231 -5.01 -6.32 -17.02
N ASP A 232 -6.21 -6.49 -16.45
CA ASP A 232 -7.49 -6.41 -17.14
C ASP A 232 -8.03 -4.96 -17.21
N ILE A 233 -7.28 -3.97 -16.75
CA ILE A 233 -7.69 -2.56 -16.86
C ILE A 233 -7.50 -2.04 -18.30
N ASP A 234 -8.55 -1.44 -18.86
CA ASP A 234 -8.48 -0.65 -20.08
C ASP A 234 -7.85 0.72 -19.79
N TRP A 235 -6.54 0.82 -19.95
CA TRP A 235 -5.84 2.11 -19.81
C TRP A 235 -6.10 3.09 -20.97
N GLN A 236 -6.60 2.63 -22.13
CA GLN A 236 -7.04 3.55 -23.19
C GLN A 236 -8.34 4.25 -22.77
N LEU A 237 -9.27 3.50 -22.19
CA LEU A 237 -10.48 4.06 -21.58
C LEU A 237 -10.11 4.89 -20.34
N SER A 238 -9.21 4.42 -19.49
CA SER A 238 -8.93 5.04 -18.18
C SER A 238 -7.97 6.24 -18.25
N GLY A 239 -7.29 6.46 -19.37
CA GLY A 239 -6.14 7.35 -19.50
C GLY A 239 -4.90 6.79 -18.79
N ASN A 240 -3.77 7.51 -18.78
CA ASN A 240 -2.48 6.99 -18.29
C ASN A 240 -2.54 6.44 -16.85
N PRO A 241 -1.91 5.29 -16.55
CA PRO A 241 -1.84 4.78 -15.18
C PRO A 241 -1.13 5.78 -14.27
N TYR A 242 -1.36 5.66 -12.96
CA TYR A 242 -0.65 6.48 -11.96
C TYR A 242 0.87 6.26 -12.02
N SER A 243 1.27 5.02 -12.30
CA SER A 243 2.65 4.58 -12.42
C SER A 243 2.79 3.67 -13.62
N GLU A 244 3.86 3.82 -14.40
CA GLU A 244 4.17 2.96 -15.53
C GLU A 244 5.19 1.89 -15.12
N GLU A 245 5.00 0.65 -15.59
CA GLU A 245 6.01 -0.39 -15.41
C GLU A 245 7.33 0.02 -16.07
N HIS A 246 8.38 0.07 -15.26
CA HIS A 246 9.75 0.26 -15.70
C HIS A 246 10.54 -1.05 -15.61
N CYS A 247 11.50 -1.26 -16.51
CA CYS A 247 12.37 -2.42 -16.44
C CYS A 247 13.26 -2.32 -15.20
N SER A 248 13.30 -3.36 -14.38
CA SER A 248 14.20 -3.49 -13.24
C SER A 248 15.68 -3.66 -13.65
N CYS A 249 15.95 -3.71 -14.95
CA CYS A 249 17.28 -3.79 -15.50
C CYS A 249 18.00 -2.44 -15.36
N GLY A 250 19.22 -2.44 -14.81
CA GLY A 250 20.01 -1.23 -14.51
C GLY A 250 20.52 -0.43 -15.72
N HIS A 251 19.82 -0.45 -16.85
CA HIS A 251 20.19 0.26 -18.07
C HIS A 251 19.03 1.09 -18.63
N VAL A 252 19.38 2.21 -19.27
CA VAL A 252 18.42 3.14 -19.88
C VAL A 252 17.86 2.51 -21.16
N HIS A 253 16.56 2.25 -21.20
CA HIS A 253 15.88 2.02 -22.47
C HIS A 253 15.78 3.35 -23.21
N THR A 254 16.62 3.55 -24.20
CA THR A 254 16.36 4.56 -25.22
C THR A 254 15.11 4.10 -25.97
N LYS A 255 13.95 4.72 -25.72
CA LYS A 255 12.82 4.65 -26.64
C LYS A 255 13.34 5.18 -27.99
N ASN A 256 13.67 4.28 -28.91
CA ASN A 256 14.03 4.66 -30.26
C ASN A 256 12.76 5.15 -30.96
N PRO A 257 12.65 6.44 -31.36
CA PRO A 257 11.41 6.98 -31.92
C PRO A 257 11.15 6.56 -33.37
N TYR A 258 11.85 5.54 -33.88
CA TYR A 258 11.68 5.01 -35.20
C TYR A 258 11.73 3.49 -35.14
N TYR A 259 10.58 2.83 -35.09
CA TYR A 259 10.24 1.65 -35.89
C TYR A 259 8.71 1.44 -35.79
N HIS A 260 8.12 1.20 -36.96
CA HIS A 260 6.71 1.40 -37.35
C HIS A 260 5.64 0.66 -36.55
#